data_AF-A0A8B9FRS4-F1
#
_entry.id   AF-A0A8B9FRS4-F1
#
_cell.length_a   1.000
_cell.length_b   1.000
_cell.length_c   1.000
_cell.angle_alpha   90.00
_cell.angle_beta   90.00
_cell.angle_gamma   90.00
#
_symmetry.space_group_name_H-M   'P 1'
#
loop_
_entity.id
_entity.type
_entity.pdbx_description
1 polymer ?
#
loop_
_entity_poly.entity_id
_entity_poly.type
_entity_poly.pdbx_seq_one_letter_code
_entity_poly.pdbx_strand_id
1 'polypeptide(L)'
;HSAPPKKIVAPTVSQINAEYVTQLWCVWEAVLPVLIHYFFLFRFAIRKIMLLEFSQYLENYLWINYSPEVSSKAYLMSICCMVNEKFRENVPAWEIFQKKPEHFPFFFKCILEASLVENDSEYSLHEQTVLLLLLDHCFNSLEVDLIRAQVQQLISLPMWMALQPKRLEQELKKTPKLRKFWNLIKKNDEKMDEEARMRAYQERRFLSQLIQKFISVLKSIPVSGPISMDKVHYCERFIELMLDLEALLPTRRWFNTVLDDSHLVVHCYLSSLAKREKEGHLFCQLLDMLKFYTGFEINDQTGNALTENEMTTIHYDRITSLQRAAFAHFPELYDFALSNVAAVDTRDSLVKLFGPLSSNVLHQVASYLCLLPSLPEGEDSSYEKEFLLELLVSRHERRISQIQQLNQMPLYPTEKIIWDENIVPTEYYSGEGCLALPKLNLQFLTLHDYLLRNFNLFRLESTYEIRQDIEDSVSRMKPWLSEYGGVVFGGWARMAQPIVSFTVVEVAKPNIGENWPMRVRADVTINLNVRDNIKDEWEGLRKHDVCFLITVRPTQPYGTKFDRRQPFVEQIGLVYVRGCEIQGMLDEKGRVIEEDLKGIAEHTEYFWIQTSINKT
;
A
#
# COMPACT_ATOMS: atom_id res chain seq x y z
N HIS A 1 -1.51 -13.12 -28.35
CA HIS A 1 -1.07 -14.43 -27.85
C HIS A 1 0.00 -14.24 -26.79
N SER A 2 -0.40 -14.00 -25.54
CA SER A 2 0.49 -14.03 -24.39
C SER A 2 0.70 -15.50 -24.00
N ALA A 3 1.96 -15.90 -23.82
CA ALA A 3 2.28 -17.19 -23.22
C ALA A 3 1.72 -17.23 -21.79
N PRO A 4 1.31 -18.42 -21.29
CA PRO A 4 0.73 -18.54 -19.95
C PRO A 4 1.70 -18.04 -18.87
N PRO A 5 1.22 -17.49 -17.75
CA PRO A 5 2.05 -17.31 -16.56
C PRO A 5 2.48 -18.71 -16.11
N LYS A 6 3.74 -19.08 -16.41
CA LYS A 6 4.34 -20.29 -15.90
C LYS A 6 4.70 -20.02 -14.44
N LYS A 7 4.28 -20.91 -13.53
CA LYS A 7 4.83 -20.97 -12.17
C LYS A 7 6.35 -20.83 -12.28
N ILE A 8 6.93 -19.82 -11.64
CA ILE A 8 8.38 -19.68 -11.53
C ILE A 8 8.79 -20.73 -10.51
N VAL A 9 8.92 -21.97 -10.99
CA VAL A 9 9.45 -23.08 -10.21
C VAL A 9 10.96 -22.91 -10.16
N ALA A 10 11.54 -23.11 -8.98
CA ALA A 10 12.99 -23.21 -8.81
C ALA A 10 13.56 -24.14 -9.89
N PRO A 11 14.65 -23.76 -10.58
CA PRO A 11 15.20 -24.55 -11.67
C PRO A 11 15.62 -25.94 -11.16
N THR A 12 15.36 -26.98 -11.95
CA THR A 12 15.74 -28.35 -11.56
C THR A 12 17.26 -28.52 -11.59
N VAL A 13 17.82 -29.41 -10.76
CA VAL A 13 19.27 -29.72 -10.75
C VAL A 13 19.84 -30.01 -12.14
N SER A 14 19.04 -30.63 -13.02
CA SER A 14 19.39 -30.88 -14.43
C SER A 14 19.45 -29.61 -15.29
N GLN A 15 18.55 -28.64 -15.07
CA GLN A 15 18.55 -27.34 -15.74
C GLN A 15 19.70 -26.47 -15.21
N ILE A 16 19.95 -26.53 -13.90
CA ILE A 16 21.11 -25.92 -13.25
C ILE A 16 22.38 -26.43 -13.93
N ASN A 17 22.61 -27.74 -14.01
CA ASN A 17 23.84 -28.31 -14.59
C ASN A 17 24.00 -28.08 -16.11
N ALA A 18 22.93 -27.74 -16.83
CA ALA A 18 22.95 -27.50 -18.28
C ALA A 18 23.24 -26.05 -18.67
N GLU A 19 23.18 -25.10 -17.73
CA GLU A 19 23.40 -23.68 -18.01
C GLU A 19 24.87 -23.25 -17.87
N TYR A 20 25.30 -22.33 -18.75
CA TYR A 20 26.64 -21.76 -18.80
C TYR A 20 27.12 -21.19 -17.44
N VAL A 21 26.20 -20.66 -16.62
CA VAL A 21 26.47 -20.12 -15.27
C VAL A 21 27.02 -21.20 -14.33
N THR A 22 26.52 -22.43 -14.45
CA THR A 22 26.93 -23.57 -13.62
C THR A 22 28.20 -24.23 -14.16
N GLN A 23 28.46 -24.14 -15.47
CA GLN A 23 29.73 -24.57 -16.05
C GLN A 23 30.90 -23.63 -15.65
N LEU A 24 30.62 -22.34 -15.46
CA LEU A 24 31.57 -21.36 -14.92
C LEU A 24 31.97 -21.66 -13.47
N TRP A 25 31.15 -22.39 -12.71
CA TRP A 25 31.46 -22.85 -11.34
C TRP A 25 32.75 -23.71 -11.29
N CYS A 26 33.06 -24.45 -12.36
CA CYS A 26 34.19 -25.37 -12.38
C CYS A 26 35.54 -24.72 -12.72
N VAL A 27 35.60 -23.44 -13.13
CA VAL A 27 36.84 -22.82 -13.64
C VAL A 27 37.02 -21.39 -13.08
N TRP A 28 37.58 -21.29 -11.87
CA TRP A 28 37.47 -20.10 -11.01
C TRP A 28 38.54 -19.00 -11.13
N GLU A 29 39.41 -18.97 -12.15
CA GLU A 29 40.50 -17.95 -12.20
C GLU A 29 40.49 -16.98 -13.39
N ALA A 30 39.72 -17.18 -14.47
CA ALA A 30 39.96 -16.43 -15.71
C ALA A 30 38.78 -15.67 -16.35
N VAL A 31 37.53 -15.78 -15.88
CA VAL A 31 36.35 -15.34 -16.68
C VAL A 31 35.38 -14.38 -15.96
N LEU A 32 35.63 -13.96 -14.72
CA LEU A 32 34.61 -13.24 -13.93
C LEU A 32 34.33 -11.75 -14.19
N PRO A 33 35.17 -10.94 -14.87
CA PRO A 33 34.75 -9.61 -15.33
C PRO A 33 33.53 -9.68 -16.27
N VAL A 34 33.29 -10.84 -16.88
CA VAL A 34 32.19 -11.11 -17.81
C VAL A 34 30.85 -11.31 -17.06
N LEU A 35 30.84 -11.93 -15.87
CA LEU A 35 29.60 -12.20 -15.10
C LEU A 35 28.95 -10.93 -14.55
N ILE A 36 29.78 -9.97 -14.13
CA ILE A 36 29.37 -8.64 -13.66
C ILE A 36 28.73 -7.83 -14.82
N HIS A 37 29.19 -8.04 -16.06
CA HIS A 37 28.58 -7.47 -17.27
C HIS A 37 27.36 -8.27 -17.80
N TYR A 38 27.25 -9.56 -17.45
CA TYR A 38 26.13 -10.43 -17.86
C TYR A 38 24.78 -9.99 -17.25
N PHE A 39 24.75 -9.41 -16.04
CA PHE A 39 23.51 -8.89 -15.42
C PHE A 39 22.80 -7.83 -16.30
N PHE A 40 23.59 -6.96 -16.93
CA PHE A 40 23.09 -5.89 -17.80
C PHE A 40 22.49 -6.39 -19.11
N LEU A 41 22.99 -7.51 -19.63
CA LEU A 41 22.53 -8.10 -20.89
C LEU A 41 21.17 -8.80 -20.79
N PHE A 42 20.77 -9.26 -19.59
CA PHE A 42 19.57 -10.10 -19.40
C PHE A 42 18.40 -9.42 -18.70
N ARG A 43 18.45 -8.09 -18.48
CA ARG A 43 17.35 -7.30 -17.88
C ARG A 43 16.76 -7.93 -16.60
N PHE A 44 17.62 -8.32 -15.65
CA PHE A 44 17.18 -8.78 -14.32
C PHE A 44 16.25 -10.02 -14.35
N ALA A 45 16.44 -10.95 -15.28
CA ALA A 45 15.63 -12.16 -15.37
C ALA A 45 15.69 -13.00 -14.08
N ILE A 46 14.56 -13.13 -13.39
CA ILE A 46 14.42 -13.76 -12.06
C ILE A 46 15.08 -15.13 -11.93
N ARG A 47 14.89 -16.02 -12.92
CA ARG A 47 15.47 -17.38 -12.92
C ARG A 47 17.00 -17.37 -12.85
N LYS A 48 17.65 -16.37 -13.44
CA LYS A 48 19.12 -16.23 -13.41
C LYS A 48 19.59 -15.73 -12.05
N ILE A 49 18.85 -14.80 -11.46
CA ILE A 49 19.12 -14.28 -10.11
C ILE A 49 19.00 -15.43 -9.09
N MET A 50 17.93 -16.23 -9.17
CA MET A 50 17.76 -17.44 -8.36
C MET A 50 18.94 -18.41 -8.47
N LEU A 51 19.44 -18.65 -9.68
CA LEU A 51 20.58 -19.56 -9.90
C LEU A 51 21.86 -19.05 -9.25
N LEU A 52 22.11 -17.75 -9.34
CA LEU A 52 23.28 -17.12 -8.75
C LEU A 52 23.18 -17.12 -7.21
N GLU A 53 22.01 -16.82 -6.67
CA GLU A 53 21.76 -16.89 -5.22
C GLU A 53 21.93 -18.32 -4.71
N PHE A 54 21.32 -19.31 -5.39
CA PHE A 54 21.45 -20.73 -5.03
C PHE A 54 22.91 -21.22 -5.08
N SER A 55 23.71 -20.62 -5.95
CA SER A 55 25.15 -20.85 -6.02
C SER A 55 25.95 -20.14 -4.93
N GLN A 56 25.31 -19.48 -3.95
CA GLN A 56 25.99 -18.72 -2.89
C GLN A 56 26.97 -17.67 -3.45
N TYR A 57 26.57 -17.00 -4.55
CA TYR A 57 27.41 -16.01 -5.23
C TYR A 57 27.75 -14.83 -4.31
N LEU A 58 26.84 -14.45 -3.42
CA LEU A 58 27.06 -13.39 -2.44
C LEU A 58 28.11 -13.79 -1.40
N GLU A 59 27.95 -14.97 -0.81
CA GLU A 59 28.75 -15.45 0.32
C GLU A 59 30.14 -15.88 -0.09
N ASN A 60 30.27 -16.57 -1.22
CA ASN A 60 31.53 -17.18 -1.62
C ASN A 60 32.37 -16.27 -2.52
N TYR A 61 31.76 -15.28 -3.19
CA TYR A 61 32.46 -14.43 -4.14
C TYR A 61 32.30 -12.93 -3.87
N LEU A 62 31.09 -12.39 -3.95
CA LEU A 62 30.89 -10.93 -3.94
C LEU A 62 31.39 -10.30 -2.64
N TRP A 63 30.87 -10.69 -1.48
CA TRP A 63 31.19 -9.96 -0.26
C TRP A 63 32.62 -10.21 0.24
N ILE A 64 33.13 -11.44 0.06
CA ILE A 64 34.50 -11.79 0.49
C ILE A 64 35.54 -10.95 -0.26
N ASN A 65 35.32 -10.71 -1.56
CA ASN A 65 36.23 -10.00 -2.43
C ASN A 65 35.88 -8.51 -2.61
N TYR A 66 34.84 -8.01 -1.94
CA TYR A 66 34.48 -6.60 -2.01
C TYR A 66 35.47 -5.75 -1.22
N SER A 67 35.93 -4.67 -1.84
CA SER A 67 36.73 -3.61 -1.21
C SER A 67 36.49 -2.28 -1.93
N PRO A 68 36.83 -1.13 -1.31
CA PRO A 68 36.64 0.17 -1.94
C PRO A 68 37.34 0.31 -3.30
N GLU A 69 38.47 -0.37 -3.51
CA GLU A 69 39.30 -0.29 -4.72
C GLU A 69 38.69 -1.02 -5.92
N VAL A 70 37.92 -2.09 -5.67
CA VAL A 70 37.24 -2.89 -6.71
C VAL A 70 35.76 -2.53 -6.86
N SER A 71 35.27 -1.60 -6.05
CA SER A 71 33.88 -1.15 -6.08
C SER A 71 33.53 -0.55 -7.44
N SER A 72 32.44 -1.03 -8.03
CA SER A 72 31.93 -0.54 -9.30
C SER A 72 30.42 -0.66 -9.32
N LYS A 73 29.75 0.08 -10.22
CA LYS A 73 28.30 0.02 -10.43
C LYS A 73 27.79 -1.42 -10.43
N ALA A 74 28.41 -2.26 -11.25
CA ALA A 74 27.96 -3.62 -11.47
C ALA A 74 28.24 -4.53 -10.26
N TYR A 75 29.26 -4.26 -9.46
CA TYR A 75 29.49 -4.92 -8.17
C TYR A 75 28.39 -4.56 -7.16
N LEU A 76 28.10 -3.27 -7.03
CA LEU A 76 27.06 -2.77 -6.13
C LEU A 76 25.70 -3.40 -6.49
N MET A 77 25.29 -3.29 -7.76
CA MET A 77 24.02 -3.86 -8.22
C MET A 77 23.93 -5.36 -8.02
N SER A 78 25.02 -6.11 -8.22
CA SER A 78 25.04 -7.56 -8.00
C SER A 78 24.80 -7.90 -6.53
N ILE A 79 25.42 -7.19 -5.60
CA ILE A 79 25.18 -7.36 -4.16
C ILE A 79 23.71 -7.04 -3.83
N CYS A 80 23.17 -5.91 -4.32
CA CYS A 80 21.77 -5.55 -4.11
C CYS A 80 20.81 -6.64 -4.61
N CYS A 81 21.04 -7.17 -5.81
CA CYS A 81 20.20 -8.22 -6.38
C CYS A 81 20.20 -9.49 -5.54
N MET A 82 21.37 -9.93 -5.04
CA MET A 82 21.45 -11.12 -4.19
C MET A 82 20.74 -10.91 -2.85
N VAL A 83 20.89 -9.74 -2.23
CA VAL A 83 20.20 -9.44 -0.98
C VAL A 83 18.68 -9.42 -1.19
N ASN A 84 18.19 -8.69 -2.20
CA ASN A 84 16.76 -8.61 -2.49
C ASN A 84 16.18 -10.00 -2.83
N GLU A 85 16.93 -10.83 -3.56
CA GLU A 85 16.53 -12.20 -3.86
C GLU A 85 16.43 -13.07 -2.60
N LYS A 86 17.37 -12.92 -1.67
CA LYS A 86 17.31 -13.62 -0.38
C LYS A 86 16.06 -13.25 0.42
N PHE A 87 15.66 -11.98 0.41
CA PHE A 87 14.39 -11.55 1.00
C PHE A 87 13.18 -12.14 0.27
N ARG A 88 13.22 -12.20 -1.07
CA ARG A 88 12.16 -12.80 -1.89
C ARG A 88 11.96 -14.30 -1.61
N GLU A 89 13.05 -15.03 -1.42
CA GLU A 89 13.05 -16.46 -1.07
C GLU A 89 12.93 -16.71 0.45
N ASN A 90 12.83 -15.64 1.25
CA ASN A 90 12.71 -15.70 2.70
C ASN A 90 13.85 -16.48 3.40
N VAL A 91 15.10 -16.22 2.99
CA VAL A 91 16.32 -16.78 3.58
C VAL A 91 17.17 -15.69 4.25
N PRO A 92 18.04 -16.02 5.22
CA PRO A 92 18.86 -15.02 5.92
C PRO A 92 19.75 -14.20 4.97
N ALA A 93 19.53 -12.88 4.95
CA ALA A 93 20.18 -11.97 3.99
C ALA A 93 21.49 -11.34 4.50
N TRP A 94 21.66 -11.24 5.83
CA TRP A 94 22.67 -10.35 6.43
C TRP A 94 23.93 -11.02 6.99
N GLU A 95 23.94 -12.35 7.09
CA GLU A 95 24.99 -13.15 7.78
C GLU A 95 26.41 -12.84 7.29
N ILE A 96 26.61 -12.77 5.97
CA ILE A 96 27.95 -12.57 5.40
C ILE A 96 28.52 -11.16 5.70
N PHE A 97 27.65 -10.16 5.77
CA PHE A 97 28.03 -8.80 6.11
C PHE A 97 28.43 -8.69 7.58
N GLN A 98 27.73 -9.40 8.47
CA GLN A 98 28.11 -9.50 9.89
C GLN A 98 29.45 -10.23 10.08
N LYS A 99 29.73 -11.25 9.26
CA LYS A 99 30.99 -11.98 9.31
C LYS A 99 32.19 -11.14 8.88
N LYS A 100 32.03 -10.24 7.89
CA LYS A 100 33.06 -9.31 7.42
C LYS A 100 32.51 -7.88 7.29
N PRO A 101 32.39 -7.13 8.41
CA PRO A 101 31.66 -5.86 8.43
C PRO A 101 32.46 -4.66 7.89
N GLU A 102 33.78 -4.80 7.73
CA GLU A 102 34.73 -3.69 7.52
C GLU A 102 34.37 -2.75 6.36
N HIS A 103 33.88 -3.28 5.24
CA HIS A 103 33.58 -2.49 4.04
C HIS A 103 32.09 -2.14 3.88
N PHE A 104 31.22 -2.57 4.80
CA PHE A 104 29.78 -2.27 4.74
C PHE A 104 29.45 -0.78 4.80
N PRO A 105 30.09 0.05 5.66
CA PRO A 105 29.82 1.49 5.67
C PRO A 105 30.11 2.16 4.32
N PHE A 106 31.21 1.78 3.66
CA PHE A 106 31.56 2.31 2.34
C PHE A 106 30.57 1.84 1.27
N PHE A 107 30.24 0.55 1.25
CA PHE A 107 29.22 -0.02 0.37
C PHE A 107 27.90 0.75 0.50
N PHE A 108 27.39 0.89 1.72
CA PHE A 108 26.12 1.56 2.01
C PHE A 108 26.13 3.02 1.55
N LYS A 109 27.23 3.75 1.77
CA LYS A 109 27.40 5.11 1.25
C LYS A 109 27.27 5.17 -0.27
N CYS A 110 27.92 4.25 -1.00
CA CYS A 110 27.80 4.17 -2.45
C CYS A 110 26.35 3.86 -2.90
N ILE A 111 25.60 3.05 -2.14
CA ILE A 111 24.17 2.80 -2.41
C ILE A 111 23.34 4.09 -2.26
N LEU A 112 23.59 4.88 -1.22
CA LEU A 112 22.89 6.16 -1.03
C LEU A 112 23.18 7.13 -2.18
N GLU A 113 24.44 7.26 -2.58
CA GLU A 113 24.86 8.11 -3.71
C GLU A 113 24.22 7.64 -5.02
N ALA A 114 24.30 6.33 -5.33
CA ALA A 114 23.69 5.74 -6.52
C ALA A 114 22.16 5.93 -6.58
N SER A 115 21.50 5.90 -5.42
CA SER A 115 20.04 6.11 -5.32
C SER A 115 19.62 7.54 -5.67
N LEU A 116 20.52 8.53 -5.54
CA LEU A 116 20.25 9.94 -5.83
C LEU A 116 20.68 10.39 -7.24
N VAL A 117 21.35 9.53 -8.03
CA VAL A 117 21.80 9.88 -9.38
C VAL A 117 20.61 10.22 -10.30
N GLU A 118 20.59 11.41 -10.89
CA GLU A 118 19.52 11.82 -11.83
C GLU A 118 19.81 11.41 -13.29
N ASN A 119 21.06 11.05 -13.60
CA ASN A 119 21.46 10.69 -14.95
C ASN A 119 21.07 9.23 -15.28
N ASP A 120 20.04 9.08 -16.10
CA ASP A 120 19.55 7.78 -16.60
C ASP A 120 20.64 6.95 -17.32
N SER A 121 21.69 7.59 -17.84
CA SER A 121 22.80 6.85 -18.48
C SER A 121 23.71 6.14 -17.48
N GLU A 122 23.78 6.66 -16.25
CA GLU A 122 24.63 6.10 -15.20
C GLU A 122 23.89 5.02 -14.43
N TYR A 123 22.67 5.29 -13.95
CA TYR A 123 21.77 4.31 -13.35
C TYR A 123 20.39 4.43 -13.98
N SER A 124 19.93 3.37 -14.61
CA SER A 124 18.56 3.29 -15.12
C SER A 124 17.56 3.26 -13.98
N LEU A 125 16.33 3.69 -14.26
CA LEU A 125 15.28 3.75 -13.23
C LEU A 125 14.92 2.35 -12.67
N HIS A 126 15.06 1.30 -13.47
CA HIS A 126 14.92 -0.08 -13.00
C HIS A 126 16.00 -0.43 -11.97
N GLU A 127 17.27 -0.07 -12.22
CA GLU A 127 18.35 -0.27 -11.26
C GLU A 127 18.12 0.51 -9.97
N GLN A 128 17.65 1.74 -10.09
CA GLN A 128 17.31 2.55 -8.93
C GLN A 128 16.13 1.97 -8.13
N THR A 129 15.20 1.29 -8.80
CA THR A 129 14.12 0.56 -8.14
C THR A 129 14.66 -0.61 -7.31
N VAL A 130 15.67 -1.33 -7.82
CA VAL A 130 16.39 -2.37 -7.06
C VAL A 130 17.12 -1.78 -5.85
N LEU A 131 17.71 -0.59 -5.99
CA LEU A 131 18.34 0.14 -4.88
C LEU A 131 17.31 0.57 -3.82
N LEU A 132 16.14 1.07 -4.24
CA LEU A 132 15.04 1.41 -3.32
C LEU A 132 14.59 0.20 -2.51
N LEU A 133 14.44 -0.96 -3.15
CA LEU A 133 14.08 -2.20 -2.47
C LEU A 133 15.16 -2.66 -1.47
N LEU A 134 16.45 -2.52 -1.82
CA LEU A 134 17.52 -2.80 -0.87
C LEU A 134 17.47 -1.85 0.34
N LEU A 135 17.20 -0.56 0.10
CA LEU A 135 17.07 0.42 1.17
C LEU A 135 15.87 0.09 2.06
N ASP A 136 14.74 -0.28 1.48
CA ASP A 136 13.56 -0.76 2.21
C ASP A 136 13.92 -1.92 3.15
N HIS A 137 14.62 -2.93 2.63
CA HIS A 137 15.14 -4.03 3.46
C HIS A 137 16.08 -3.56 4.57
N CYS A 138 16.95 -2.58 4.31
CA CYS A 138 17.82 -2.01 5.35
C CYS A 138 17.00 -1.31 6.45
N PHE A 139 15.99 -0.51 6.09
CA PHE A 139 15.13 0.18 7.07
C PHE A 139 14.24 -0.79 7.84
N ASN A 140 13.89 -1.93 7.25
CA ASN A 140 13.12 -2.99 7.89
C ASN A 140 13.96 -3.96 8.75
N SER A 141 15.29 -3.86 8.75
CA SER A 141 16.22 -4.74 9.47
C SER A 141 17.06 -4.01 10.53
N LEU A 142 16.45 -3.10 11.30
CA LEU A 142 17.16 -2.33 12.35
C LEU A 142 17.59 -3.18 13.56
N GLU A 143 17.09 -4.41 13.70
CA GLU A 143 17.59 -5.38 14.67
C GLU A 143 19.04 -5.79 14.39
N VAL A 144 19.50 -5.67 13.15
CA VAL A 144 20.89 -5.95 12.77
C VAL A 144 21.78 -4.74 13.11
N ASP A 145 22.66 -4.90 14.10
CA ASP A 145 23.55 -3.85 14.61
C ASP A 145 24.35 -3.13 13.52
N LEU A 146 24.89 -3.89 12.56
CA LEU A 146 25.67 -3.37 11.44
C LEU A 146 24.85 -2.39 10.58
N ILE A 147 23.59 -2.74 10.28
CA ILE A 147 22.68 -1.94 9.46
C ILE A 147 22.20 -0.73 10.25
N ARG A 148 21.77 -0.95 11.49
CA ARG A 148 21.31 0.11 12.38
C ARG A 148 22.34 1.21 12.57
N ALA A 149 23.62 0.86 12.65
CA ALA A 149 24.71 1.84 12.77
C ALA A 149 24.80 2.78 11.55
N GLN A 150 24.49 2.29 10.34
CA GLN A 150 24.47 3.13 9.13
C GLN A 150 23.17 3.93 9.03
N VAL A 151 22.03 3.26 9.24
CA VAL A 151 20.70 3.85 9.08
C VAL A 151 20.40 4.94 10.11
N GLN A 152 20.91 4.84 11.35
CA GLN A 152 20.66 5.83 12.40
C GLN A 152 21.01 7.26 11.98
N GLN A 153 22.03 7.45 11.15
CA GLN A 153 22.46 8.77 10.70
C GLN A 153 21.44 9.42 9.75
N LEU A 154 20.63 8.60 9.06
CA LEU A 154 19.61 9.03 8.10
C LEU A 154 18.27 9.42 8.76
N ILE A 155 17.96 8.84 9.93
CA ILE A 155 16.63 8.93 10.57
C ILE A 155 16.63 9.60 11.94
N SER A 156 17.78 10.08 12.42
CA SER A 156 17.87 10.78 13.71
C SER A 156 17.48 12.26 13.61
N LEU A 157 17.24 12.91 14.75
CA LEU A 157 16.91 14.35 14.84
C LEU A 157 17.71 15.28 13.91
N PRO A 158 19.03 15.10 13.67
CA PRO A 158 19.78 15.93 12.72
C PRO A 158 19.20 16.00 11.30
N MET A 159 18.39 15.02 10.88
CA MET A 159 17.70 15.05 9.58
C MET A 159 16.78 16.27 9.40
N TRP A 160 16.31 16.87 10.49
CA TRP A 160 15.52 18.10 10.47
C TRP A 160 16.26 19.31 9.91
N MET A 161 17.56 19.20 9.61
CA MET A 161 18.28 20.22 8.85
C MET A 161 17.81 20.34 7.39
N ALA A 162 17.04 19.36 6.91
CA ALA A 162 16.38 19.40 5.62
C ALA A 162 15.04 20.15 5.64
N LEU A 163 14.46 20.40 6.82
CA LEU A 163 13.20 21.13 6.94
C LEU A 163 13.37 22.59 6.49
N GLN A 164 12.28 23.18 6.03
CA GLN A 164 12.19 24.62 5.88
C GLN A 164 12.54 25.34 7.20
N PRO A 165 13.33 26.43 7.18
CA PRO A 165 13.78 27.09 8.41
C PRO A 165 12.64 27.52 9.34
N LYS A 166 11.52 28.00 8.78
CA LYS A 166 10.32 28.37 9.54
C LYS A 166 9.64 27.15 10.17
N ARG A 167 9.57 26.03 9.44
CA ARG A 167 9.01 24.77 9.92
C ARG A 167 9.83 24.19 11.07
N LEU A 168 11.14 24.16 10.93
CA LEU A 168 12.06 23.75 12.00
C LEU A 168 11.83 24.58 13.28
N GLU A 169 11.78 25.90 13.14
CA GLU A 169 11.56 26.78 14.30
C GLU A 169 10.16 26.60 14.92
N GLN A 170 9.14 26.30 14.12
CA GLN A 170 7.80 25.95 14.60
C GLN A 170 7.83 24.69 15.47
N GLU A 171 8.49 23.61 15.01
CA GLU A 171 8.58 22.36 15.78
C GLU A 171 9.40 22.53 17.06
N LEU A 172 10.50 23.30 17.00
CA LEU A 172 11.32 23.62 18.19
C LEU A 172 10.59 24.52 19.20
N LYS A 173 9.64 25.35 18.75
CA LYS A 173 8.74 26.11 19.65
C LYS A 173 7.65 25.23 20.24
N LYS A 174 7.08 24.33 19.43
CA LYS A 174 6.07 23.37 19.87
C LYS A 174 6.61 22.43 20.95
N THR A 175 7.86 22.00 20.82
CA THR A 175 8.55 21.16 21.82
C THR A 175 9.84 21.81 22.30
N PRO A 176 9.79 22.74 23.28
CA PRO A 176 10.95 23.54 23.71
C PRO A 176 12.17 22.72 24.17
N LYS A 177 11.95 21.51 24.70
CA LYS A 177 13.03 20.59 25.12
C LYS A 177 13.96 20.21 23.97
N LEU A 178 13.45 20.11 22.74
CA LEU A 178 14.24 19.73 21.56
C LEU A 178 15.27 20.79 21.18
N ARG A 179 15.03 22.07 21.50
CA ARG A 179 15.97 23.17 21.21
C ARG A 179 17.33 22.95 21.85
N LYS A 180 17.38 22.37 23.06
CA LYS A 180 18.63 22.05 23.74
C LYS A 180 19.43 21.00 22.96
N PHE A 181 18.77 19.93 22.53
CA PHE A 181 19.41 18.87 21.73
C PHE A 181 19.84 19.37 20.35
N TRP A 182 19.00 20.18 19.70
CA TRP A 182 19.32 20.81 18.43
C TRP A 182 20.58 21.69 18.50
N ASN A 183 20.70 22.50 19.56
CA ASN A 183 21.89 23.32 19.79
C ASN A 183 23.13 22.47 20.11
N LEU A 184 22.97 21.33 20.80
CA LEU A 184 24.07 20.39 21.03
C LEU A 184 24.57 19.75 19.74
N ILE A 185 23.66 19.36 18.84
CA ILE A 185 24.01 18.83 17.51
C ILE A 185 24.85 19.85 16.74
N LYS A 186 24.39 21.11 16.64
CA LYS A 186 25.15 22.18 15.97
C LYS A 186 26.54 22.38 16.57
N LYS A 187 26.66 22.39 17.90
CA LYS A 187 27.96 22.50 18.60
C LYS A 187 28.88 21.30 18.37
N ASN A 188 28.33 20.12 18.13
CA ASN A 188 29.13 18.93 17.81
C ASN A 188 29.57 18.95 16.34
N ASP A 189 28.73 19.42 15.43
CA ASP A 189 29.07 19.60 14.02
C ASP A 189 30.20 20.62 13.83
N GLU A 190 30.24 21.68 14.65
CA GLU A 190 31.33 22.67 14.66
C GLU A 190 32.70 22.08 15.03
N LYS A 191 32.72 20.93 15.72
CA LYS A 191 33.95 20.23 16.12
C LYS A 191 34.42 19.19 15.10
N MET A 192 33.58 18.84 14.13
CA MET A 192 33.93 17.87 13.09
C MET A 192 34.86 18.53 12.07
N ASP A 193 35.72 17.73 11.45
CA ASP A 193 36.44 18.14 10.26
C ASP A 193 35.47 18.45 9.11
N GLU A 194 35.90 19.28 8.16
CA GLU A 194 35.04 19.76 7.08
C GLU A 194 34.48 18.60 6.24
N GLU A 195 35.31 17.60 5.94
CA GLU A 195 34.90 16.45 5.13
C GLU A 195 33.89 15.58 5.86
N ALA A 196 34.10 15.26 7.13
CA ALA A 196 33.16 14.51 7.94
C ALA A 196 31.84 15.27 8.13
N ARG A 197 31.89 16.59 8.30
CA ARG A 197 30.71 17.43 8.39
C ARG A 197 29.90 17.41 7.10
N MET A 198 30.56 17.55 5.94
CA MET A 198 29.91 17.47 4.64
C MET A 198 29.27 16.10 4.39
N ARG A 199 29.98 15.00 4.74
CA ARG A 199 29.43 13.64 4.68
C ARG A 199 28.19 13.49 5.56
N ALA A 200 28.26 13.92 6.81
CA ALA A 200 27.12 13.87 7.72
C ALA A 200 25.93 14.70 7.21
N TYR A 201 26.18 15.85 6.57
CA TYR A 201 25.12 16.68 6.00
C TYR A 201 24.45 16.04 4.78
N GLN A 202 25.20 15.30 3.97
CA GLN A 202 24.63 14.50 2.86
C GLN A 202 23.71 13.41 3.41
N GLU A 203 24.17 12.64 4.40
CA GLU A 203 23.38 11.57 5.03
C GLU A 203 22.10 12.10 5.68
N ARG A 204 22.18 13.20 6.43
CA ARG A 204 21.02 13.84 7.08
C ARG A 204 19.99 14.38 6.09
N ARG A 205 20.40 14.71 4.86
CA ARG A 205 19.53 15.22 3.79
C ARG A 205 19.07 14.13 2.83
N PHE A 206 19.63 12.93 2.93
CA PHE A 206 19.40 11.83 1.98
C PHE A 206 17.91 11.59 1.69
N LEU A 207 17.09 11.34 2.73
CA LEU A 207 15.66 11.05 2.55
C LEU A 207 14.90 12.23 1.94
N SER A 208 15.23 13.46 2.34
CA SER A 208 14.61 14.65 1.75
C SER A 208 14.96 14.83 0.27
N GLN A 209 16.20 14.53 -0.12
CA GLN A 209 16.65 14.59 -1.51
C GLN A 209 16.03 13.46 -2.34
N LEU A 210 15.90 12.27 -1.76
CA LEU A 210 15.25 11.13 -2.38
C LEU A 210 13.76 11.44 -2.66
N ILE A 211 13.06 12.13 -1.74
CA ILE A 211 11.70 12.63 -1.97
C ILE A 211 11.66 13.61 -3.15
N GLN A 212 12.59 14.56 -3.24
CA GLN A 212 12.60 15.52 -4.36
C GLN A 212 12.84 14.82 -5.70
N LYS A 213 13.74 13.84 -5.74
CA LYS A 213 13.95 13.00 -6.92
C LYS A 213 12.70 12.21 -7.28
N PHE A 214 12.02 11.61 -6.31
CA PHE A 214 10.76 10.93 -6.58
C PHE A 214 9.70 11.88 -7.17
N ILE A 215 9.55 13.09 -6.62
CA ILE A 215 8.61 14.08 -7.13
C ILE A 215 8.95 14.46 -8.58
N SER A 216 10.24 14.57 -8.95
CA SER A 216 10.64 14.85 -10.33
C SER A 216 10.30 13.70 -11.28
N VAL A 217 10.55 12.45 -10.86
CA VAL A 217 10.15 11.24 -11.62
C VAL A 217 8.63 11.20 -11.79
N LEU A 218 7.86 11.43 -10.72
CA LEU A 218 6.40 11.43 -10.74
C LEU A 218 5.83 12.50 -11.68
N LYS A 219 6.36 13.72 -11.64
CA LYS A 219 5.95 14.82 -12.54
C LYS A 219 6.30 14.56 -14.00
N SER A 220 7.31 13.73 -14.27
CA SER A 220 7.69 13.35 -15.64
C SER A 220 6.73 12.37 -16.33
N ILE A 221 5.71 11.88 -15.60
CA ILE A 221 4.71 10.95 -16.13
C ILE A 221 3.58 11.74 -16.82
N PRO A 222 3.29 11.45 -18.10
CA PRO A 222 2.22 12.13 -18.82
C PRO A 222 0.84 11.63 -18.38
N VAL A 223 -0.15 12.53 -18.42
CA VAL A 223 -1.56 12.22 -18.09
C VAL A 223 -2.13 11.12 -18.99
N SER A 224 -1.82 11.16 -20.29
CA SER A 224 -2.30 10.20 -21.29
C SER A 224 -1.18 9.76 -22.23
N GLY A 225 -1.36 8.60 -22.88
CA GLY A 225 -0.38 8.05 -23.83
C GLY A 225 0.52 6.98 -23.22
N PRO A 226 1.55 6.52 -23.96
CA PRO A 226 2.44 5.45 -23.51
C PRO A 226 3.27 5.90 -22.31
N ILE A 227 3.44 4.99 -21.36
CA ILE A 227 4.19 5.21 -20.11
C ILE A 227 5.22 4.08 -19.95
N SER A 228 6.40 4.43 -19.44
CA SER A 228 7.41 3.43 -19.07
C SER A 228 6.99 2.76 -17.75
N MET A 229 6.92 1.43 -17.75
CA MET A 229 6.64 0.66 -16.53
C MET A 229 7.73 0.84 -15.47
N ASP A 230 8.98 1.14 -15.86
CA ASP A 230 10.04 1.43 -14.90
C ASP A 230 9.71 2.66 -14.04
N LYS A 231 9.01 3.66 -14.60
CA LYS A 231 8.56 4.84 -13.84
C LYS A 231 7.45 4.48 -12.87
N VAL A 232 6.53 3.63 -13.27
CA VAL A 232 5.44 3.15 -12.43
C VAL A 232 6.00 2.35 -11.26
N HIS A 233 6.84 1.34 -11.53
CA HIS A 233 7.43 0.49 -10.50
C HIS A 233 8.36 1.24 -9.55
N TYR A 234 9.12 2.22 -10.05
CA TYR A 234 9.89 3.10 -9.18
C TYR A 234 8.98 3.89 -8.22
N CYS A 235 7.87 4.44 -8.72
CA CYS A 235 6.92 5.16 -7.88
C CYS A 235 6.26 4.25 -6.85
N GLU A 236 5.86 3.04 -7.24
CA GLU A 236 5.27 2.04 -6.35
C GLU A 236 6.24 1.64 -5.22
N ARG A 237 7.47 1.26 -5.56
CA ARG A 237 8.51 0.91 -4.57
C ARG A 237 8.93 2.09 -3.71
N PHE A 238 8.90 3.30 -4.25
CA PHE A 238 9.15 4.49 -3.46
C PHE A 238 8.06 4.71 -2.40
N ILE A 239 6.78 4.58 -2.76
CA ILE A 239 5.67 4.68 -1.78
C ILE A 239 5.76 3.55 -0.76
N GLU A 240 6.11 2.33 -1.16
CA GLU A 240 6.40 1.22 -0.24
C GLU A 240 7.47 1.58 0.80
N LEU A 241 8.60 2.16 0.37
CA LEU A 241 9.62 2.65 1.29
C LEU A 241 9.08 3.71 2.26
N MET A 242 8.28 4.67 1.77
CA MET A 242 7.68 5.70 2.63
C MET A 242 6.73 5.08 3.66
N LEU A 243 5.94 4.08 3.24
CA LEU A 243 5.03 3.33 4.09
C LEU A 243 5.78 2.69 5.25
N ASP A 244 6.83 1.95 4.96
CA ASP A 244 7.58 1.21 5.99
C ASP A 244 8.33 2.13 6.94
N LEU A 245 8.88 3.24 6.43
CA LEU A 245 9.47 4.29 7.27
C LEU A 245 8.45 4.90 8.22
N GLU A 246 7.23 5.17 7.76
CA GLU A 246 6.16 5.77 8.54
C GLU A 246 5.48 4.78 9.50
N ALA A 247 5.54 3.48 9.21
CA ALA A 247 4.90 2.40 9.96
C ALA A 247 5.77 1.82 11.10
N LEU A 248 6.99 2.34 11.28
CA LEU A 248 7.94 1.93 12.32
C LEU A 248 8.37 3.14 13.16
N LEU A 249 8.20 3.10 14.49
CA LEU A 249 8.40 4.28 15.35
C LEU A 249 9.84 4.86 15.30
N PRO A 250 10.93 4.06 15.35
CA PRO A 250 12.30 4.57 15.23
C PRO A 250 12.57 5.40 13.96
N THR A 251 12.02 5.01 12.82
CA THR A 251 12.16 5.72 11.53
C THR A 251 11.19 6.89 11.45
N ARG A 252 9.94 6.69 11.85
CA ARG A 252 8.85 7.68 11.84
C ARG A 252 9.16 8.92 12.68
N ARG A 253 9.71 8.74 13.90
CA ARG A 253 9.78 9.76 14.97
C ARG A 253 10.24 11.15 14.49
N TRP A 254 11.20 11.20 13.57
CA TRP A 254 11.70 12.45 12.99
C TRP A 254 11.31 12.60 11.52
N PHE A 255 11.20 11.50 10.80
CA PHE A 255 10.89 11.47 9.37
C PHE A 255 9.48 11.95 9.05
N ASN A 256 8.46 11.66 9.86
CA ASN A 256 7.08 12.08 9.62
C ASN A 256 6.95 13.60 9.40
N THR A 257 7.72 14.39 10.16
CA THR A 257 7.78 15.85 9.98
C THR A 257 8.43 16.26 8.66
N VAL A 258 9.47 15.54 8.22
CA VAL A 258 10.14 15.79 6.93
C VAL A 258 9.23 15.41 5.76
N LEU A 259 8.49 14.30 5.89
CA LEU A 259 7.53 13.87 4.89
C LEU A 259 6.37 14.88 4.76
N ASP A 260 5.82 15.37 5.88
CA ASP A 260 4.79 16.44 5.88
C ASP A 260 5.32 17.76 5.29
N ASP A 261 6.56 18.17 5.60
CA ASP A 261 7.16 19.41 5.05
C ASP A 261 7.42 19.34 3.53
N SER A 262 7.56 18.12 2.99
CA SER A 262 7.76 17.90 1.55
C SER A 262 6.46 17.93 0.73
N HIS A 263 5.30 17.92 1.38
CA HIS A 263 3.96 17.86 0.75
C HIS A 263 3.78 16.66 -0.20
N LEU A 264 4.51 15.57 0.04
CA LEU A 264 4.57 14.41 -0.85
C LEU A 264 3.19 13.81 -1.13
N VAL A 265 2.37 13.63 -0.09
CA VAL A 265 1.02 13.05 -0.22
C VAL A 265 0.16 13.90 -1.16
N VAL A 266 0.22 15.23 -1.06
CA VAL A 266 -0.52 16.15 -1.94
C VAL A 266 -0.02 16.05 -3.38
N HIS A 267 1.30 16.01 -3.57
CA HIS A 267 1.89 15.79 -4.90
C HIS A 267 1.43 14.46 -5.52
N CYS A 268 1.36 13.38 -4.74
CA CYS A 268 0.93 12.08 -5.21
C CYS A 268 -0.55 12.06 -5.64
N TYR A 269 -1.46 12.60 -4.83
CA TYR A 269 -2.89 12.61 -5.17
C TYR A 269 -3.23 13.47 -6.40
N LEU A 270 -2.47 14.54 -6.64
CA LEU A 270 -2.67 15.41 -7.81
C LEU A 270 -1.92 14.92 -9.07
N SER A 271 -1.07 13.91 -8.93
CA SER A 271 -0.19 13.45 -10.00
C SER A 271 -0.94 12.87 -11.20
N SER A 272 -0.30 12.93 -12.36
CA SER A 272 -0.77 12.25 -13.57
C SER A 272 -0.93 10.75 -13.35
N LEU A 273 -0.04 10.12 -12.57
CA LEU A 273 -0.08 8.68 -12.30
C LEU A 273 -1.35 8.29 -11.55
N ALA A 274 -1.74 9.05 -10.53
CA ALA A 274 -2.97 8.81 -9.78
C ALA A 274 -4.25 8.94 -10.62
N LYS A 275 -4.20 9.73 -11.71
CA LYS A 275 -5.32 9.90 -12.66
C LYS A 275 -5.44 8.74 -13.66
N ARG A 276 -4.48 7.80 -13.70
CA ARG A 276 -4.49 6.65 -14.60
C ARG A 276 -5.07 5.43 -13.91
N GLU A 277 -6.32 5.11 -14.23
CA GLU A 277 -7.08 4.03 -13.58
C GLU A 277 -6.43 2.65 -13.65
N LYS A 278 -5.69 2.34 -14.73
CA LYS A 278 -5.06 1.02 -14.89
C LYS A 278 -3.63 0.98 -14.37
N GLU A 279 -2.76 1.85 -14.90
CA GLU A 279 -1.34 1.82 -14.55
C GLU A 279 -1.04 2.44 -13.17
N GLY A 280 -1.93 3.29 -12.66
CA GLY A 280 -1.79 3.92 -11.34
C GLY A 280 -2.55 3.22 -10.22
N HIS A 281 -3.24 2.10 -10.49
CA HIS A 281 -4.13 1.45 -9.51
C HIS A 281 -3.38 1.03 -8.24
N LEU A 282 -2.28 0.28 -8.39
CA LEU A 282 -1.44 -0.15 -7.26
C LEU A 282 -0.83 1.06 -6.53
N PHE A 283 -0.33 2.05 -7.28
CA PHE A 283 0.20 3.29 -6.71
C PHE A 283 -0.83 4.01 -5.83
N CYS A 284 -2.09 4.11 -6.27
CA CYS A 284 -3.17 4.72 -5.49
C CYS A 284 -3.49 3.92 -4.22
N GLN A 285 -3.51 2.59 -4.29
CA GLN A 285 -3.73 1.73 -3.13
C GLN A 285 -2.63 1.89 -2.08
N LEU A 286 -1.37 1.92 -2.52
CA LEU A 286 -0.22 2.19 -1.65
C LEU A 286 -0.28 3.62 -1.07
N LEU A 287 -0.70 4.61 -1.88
CA LEU A 287 -0.85 5.99 -1.45
C LEU A 287 -1.94 6.14 -0.37
N ASP A 288 -3.04 5.42 -0.46
CA ASP A 288 -4.09 5.41 0.56
C ASP A 288 -3.58 4.83 1.88
N MET A 289 -2.76 3.77 1.82
CA MET A 289 -2.05 3.26 3.00
C MET A 289 -1.09 4.32 3.57
N LEU A 290 -0.43 5.11 2.72
CA LEU A 290 0.53 6.12 3.17
C LEU A 290 -0.20 7.31 3.81
N LYS A 291 -1.34 7.70 3.26
CA LYS A 291 -2.24 8.68 3.87
C LYS A 291 -2.70 8.22 5.26
N PHE A 292 -2.99 6.93 5.43
CA PHE A 292 -3.33 6.37 6.73
C PHE A 292 -2.19 6.53 7.74
N TYR A 293 -0.95 6.17 7.37
CA TYR A 293 0.19 6.24 8.29
C TYR A 293 0.69 7.68 8.55
N THR A 294 0.75 8.55 7.54
CA THR A 294 1.09 9.98 7.75
C THR A 294 0.12 10.66 8.71
N GLY A 295 -1.15 10.25 8.66
CA GLY A 295 -2.19 10.72 9.57
C GLY A 295 -2.40 9.85 10.82
N PHE A 296 -1.52 8.90 11.14
CA PHE A 296 -1.75 7.91 12.19
C PHE A 296 -1.91 8.55 13.58
N GLU A 297 -2.82 8.00 14.40
CA GLU A 297 -3.17 8.52 15.74
C GLU A 297 -2.11 8.16 16.79
N ILE A 298 -0.87 8.65 16.60
CA ILE A 298 0.27 8.45 17.50
C ILE A 298 1.02 9.75 17.75
N ASN A 299 1.54 9.90 18.97
CA ASN A 299 2.50 10.95 19.29
C ASN A 299 3.92 10.51 18.92
N ASP A 300 4.51 11.09 17.88
CA ASP A 300 5.83 10.70 17.37
C ASP A 300 6.96 10.76 18.42
N GLN A 301 6.84 11.64 19.42
CA GLN A 301 7.85 11.82 20.45
C GLN A 301 7.72 10.77 21.56
N THR A 302 6.52 10.57 22.09
CA THR A 302 6.30 9.62 23.20
C THR A 302 6.11 8.18 22.73
N GLY A 303 5.64 7.97 21.51
CA GLY A 303 5.23 6.67 20.98
C GLY A 303 3.85 6.21 21.47
N ASN A 304 3.13 7.05 22.22
CA ASN A 304 1.81 6.68 22.73
C ASN A 304 0.72 6.96 21.70
N ALA A 305 -0.30 6.11 21.66
CA ALA A 305 -1.52 6.38 20.90
C ALA A 305 -2.17 7.69 21.37
N LEU A 306 -2.66 8.48 20.41
CA LEU A 306 -3.40 9.70 20.69
C LEU A 306 -4.82 9.36 21.12
N THR A 307 -5.32 10.09 22.11
CA THR A 307 -6.72 10.03 22.52
C THR A 307 -7.61 10.85 21.58
N GLU A 308 -8.91 10.58 21.60
CA GLU A 308 -9.90 11.35 20.81
C GLU A 308 -9.86 12.86 21.14
N ASN A 309 -9.65 13.20 22.41
CA ASN A 309 -9.53 14.59 22.86
C ASN A 309 -8.25 15.25 22.31
N GLU A 310 -7.12 14.54 22.29
CA GLU A 310 -5.88 15.05 21.71
C GLU A 310 -6.00 15.23 20.20
N MET A 311 -6.64 14.29 19.50
CA MET A 311 -6.93 14.40 18.05
C MET A 311 -7.82 15.62 17.75
N THR A 312 -8.87 15.81 18.54
CA THR A 312 -9.76 16.98 18.43
C THR A 312 -8.99 18.29 18.69
N THR A 313 -8.13 18.31 19.71
CA THR A 313 -7.30 19.47 20.04
C THR A 313 -6.33 19.80 18.91
N ILE A 314 -5.65 18.80 18.34
CA ILE A 314 -4.74 18.99 17.19
C ILE A 314 -5.47 19.61 16.00
N HIS A 315 -6.67 19.12 15.69
CA HIS A 315 -7.50 19.66 14.60
C HIS A 315 -7.91 21.12 14.87
N TYR A 316 -8.39 21.40 16.08
CA TYR A 316 -8.84 22.75 16.45
C TYR A 316 -7.69 23.74 16.47
N ASP A 317 -6.49 23.33 16.93
CA ASP A 317 -5.30 24.17 16.89
C ASP A 317 -4.88 24.53 15.46
N ARG A 318 -4.99 23.57 14.52
CA ARG A 318 -4.72 23.83 13.09
C ARG A 318 -5.69 24.87 12.54
N ILE A 319 -7.00 24.65 12.69
CA ILE A 319 -8.03 25.62 12.22
C ILE A 319 -7.84 26.98 12.88
N THR A 320 -7.62 27.02 14.20
CA THR A 320 -7.39 28.26 14.94
C THR A 320 -6.17 29.01 14.42
N SER A 321 -5.07 28.31 14.12
CA SER A 321 -3.87 28.94 13.55
C SER A 321 -4.13 29.54 12.16
N LEU A 322 -4.92 28.85 11.33
CA LEU A 322 -5.36 29.33 10.02
C LEU A 322 -6.30 30.53 10.13
N GLN A 323 -7.26 30.52 11.07
CA GLN A 323 -8.14 31.65 11.34
C GLN A 323 -7.39 32.87 11.85
N ARG A 324 -6.36 32.68 12.70
CA ARG A 324 -5.49 33.78 13.15
C ARG A 324 -4.73 34.42 11.99
N ALA A 325 -4.16 33.61 11.09
CA ALA A 325 -3.47 34.10 9.90
C ALA A 325 -4.45 34.85 8.97
N ALA A 326 -5.63 34.27 8.73
CA ALA A 326 -6.71 34.88 7.95
C ALA A 326 -7.11 36.24 8.51
N PHE A 327 -7.44 36.33 9.80
CA PHE A 327 -7.88 37.58 10.44
C PHE A 327 -6.83 38.69 10.35
N ALA A 328 -5.55 38.35 10.54
CA ALA A 328 -4.48 39.34 10.63
C ALA A 328 -4.04 39.88 9.26
N HIS A 329 -4.12 39.07 8.20
CA HIS A 329 -3.43 39.35 6.94
C HIS A 329 -4.29 39.28 5.68
N PHE A 330 -5.49 38.69 5.74
CA PHE A 330 -6.28 38.39 4.54
C PHE A 330 -7.73 38.89 4.67
N PRO A 331 -8.02 40.11 4.21
CA PRO A 331 -9.36 40.69 4.30
C PRO A 331 -10.45 39.86 3.62
N GLU A 332 -10.13 39.12 2.55
CA GLU A 332 -11.10 38.26 1.88
C GLU A 332 -11.56 37.08 2.75
N LEU A 333 -10.84 36.79 3.85
CA LEU A 333 -11.09 35.67 4.75
C LEU A 333 -11.63 36.08 6.13
N TYR A 334 -12.09 37.32 6.30
CA TYR A 334 -12.62 37.79 7.59
C TYR A 334 -13.80 36.95 8.12
N ASP A 335 -14.77 36.64 7.26
CA ASP A 335 -15.93 35.83 7.65
C ASP A 335 -15.51 34.43 8.08
N PHE A 336 -14.55 33.82 7.38
CA PHE A 336 -13.96 32.53 7.76
C PHE A 336 -13.26 32.62 9.12
N ALA A 337 -12.49 33.67 9.35
CA ALA A 337 -11.72 33.85 10.58
C ALA A 337 -12.59 34.03 11.84
N LEU A 338 -13.80 34.55 11.68
CA LEU A 338 -14.77 34.79 12.76
C LEU A 338 -15.78 33.65 12.94
N SER A 339 -15.83 32.69 12.01
CA SER A 339 -16.76 31.57 12.05
C SER A 339 -16.35 30.51 13.07
N ASN A 340 -17.32 29.74 13.57
CA ASN A 340 -17.02 28.59 14.43
C ASN A 340 -16.36 27.46 13.62
N VAL A 341 -15.47 26.70 14.27
CA VAL A 341 -14.69 25.61 13.63
C VAL A 341 -15.57 24.65 12.83
N ALA A 342 -16.67 24.16 13.42
CA ALA A 342 -17.56 23.19 12.77
C ALA A 342 -18.28 23.72 11.51
N ALA A 343 -18.32 25.04 11.30
CA ALA A 343 -18.90 25.62 10.08
C ALA A 343 -17.89 25.73 8.93
N VAL A 344 -16.58 25.56 9.22
CA VAL A 344 -15.50 25.85 8.26
C VAL A 344 -14.53 24.70 8.06
N ASP A 345 -14.56 23.67 8.90
CA ASP A 345 -13.57 22.59 8.90
C ASP A 345 -13.90 21.40 7.99
N THR A 346 -15.04 21.42 7.30
CA THR A 346 -15.36 20.40 6.29
C THR A 346 -14.67 20.70 4.96
N ARG A 347 -14.29 19.64 4.22
CA ARG A 347 -13.64 19.77 2.90
C ARG A 347 -14.43 20.71 1.97
N ASP A 348 -15.75 20.50 1.87
CA ASP A 348 -16.63 21.32 1.02
C ASP A 348 -16.61 22.80 1.42
N SER A 349 -16.59 23.09 2.73
CA SER A 349 -16.53 24.46 3.23
C SER A 349 -15.18 25.11 2.93
N LEU A 350 -14.08 24.39 3.16
CA LEU A 350 -12.73 24.87 2.84
C LEU A 350 -12.56 25.14 1.35
N VAL A 351 -13.02 24.23 0.47
CA VAL A 351 -12.98 24.43 -0.99
C VAL A 351 -13.82 25.64 -1.40
N LYS A 352 -15.00 25.82 -0.81
CA LYS A 352 -15.86 26.98 -1.09
C LYS A 352 -15.22 28.30 -0.68
N LEU A 353 -14.52 28.33 0.45
CA LEU A 353 -13.89 29.54 1.01
C LEU A 353 -12.56 29.89 0.33
N PHE A 354 -11.69 28.90 0.13
CA PHE A 354 -10.34 29.11 -0.40
C PHE A 354 -10.26 28.97 -1.94
N GLY A 355 -11.20 28.25 -2.56
CA GLY A 355 -11.23 28.03 -4.01
C GLY A 355 -11.32 29.30 -4.86
N PRO A 356 -12.06 30.35 -4.46
CA PRO A 356 -12.10 31.63 -5.19
C PRO A 356 -10.80 32.43 -5.13
N LEU A 357 -9.91 32.16 -4.17
CA LEU A 357 -8.68 32.95 -3.97
C LEU A 357 -7.67 32.74 -5.13
N SER A 358 -6.78 33.70 -5.30
CA SER A 358 -5.68 33.61 -6.27
C SER A 358 -4.56 32.71 -5.77
N SER A 359 -3.73 32.17 -6.68
CA SER A 359 -2.56 31.37 -6.31
C SER A 359 -1.62 32.12 -5.35
N ASN A 360 -1.44 33.43 -5.55
CA ASN A 360 -0.56 34.23 -4.71
C ASN A 360 -1.10 34.35 -3.28
N VAL A 361 -2.40 34.55 -3.11
CA VAL A 361 -3.04 34.59 -1.77
C VAL A 361 -2.93 33.23 -1.09
N LEU A 362 -3.22 32.13 -1.80
CA LEU A 362 -3.10 30.77 -1.22
C LEU A 362 -1.66 30.45 -0.81
N HIS A 363 -0.67 30.84 -1.63
CA HIS A 363 0.75 30.71 -1.28
C HIS A 363 1.09 31.51 -0.03
N GLN A 364 0.67 32.77 0.04
CA GLN A 364 0.90 33.62 1.21
C GLN A 364 0.30 32.99 2.47
N VAL A 365 -0.94 32.50 2.44
CA VAL A 365 -1.57 31.78 3.55
C VAL A 365 -0.72 30.58 3.98
N ALA A 366 -0.31 29.73 3.04
CA ALA A 366 0.55 28.58 3.32
C ALA A 366 1.89 28.99 3.93
N SER A 367 2.47 30.12 3.52
CA SER A 367 3.72 30.64 4.06
C SER A 367 3.60 31.15 5.51
N TYR A 368 2.45 31.71 5.90
CA TYR A 368 2.16 32.10 7.29
C TYR A 368 2.04 30.87 8.20
N LEU A 369 1.55 29.77 7.65
CA LEU A 369 1.46 28.48 8.34
C LEU A 369 2.76 27.69 8.34
N CYS A 370 3.86 28.28 7.83
CA CYS A 370 5.18 27.63 7.70
C CYS A 370 5.16 26.38 6.83
N LEU A 371 4.26 26.31 5.84
CA LEU A 371 4.17 25.20 4.88
C LEU A 371 4.99 25.48 3.62
N LEU A 372 5.11 26.75 3.23
CA LEU A 372 5.87 27.18 2.06
C LEU A 372 6.82 28.33 2.42
N PRO A 373 7.87 28.59 1.62
CA PRO A 373 8.66 29.80 1.75
C PRO A 373 7.79 31.06 1.57
N SER A 374 8.27 32.21 2.04
CA SER A 374 7.56 33.46 1.83
C SER A 374 7.57 33.80 0.33
N LEU A 375 6.42 34.20 -0.22
CA LEU A 375 6.33 34.73 -1.58
C LEU A 375 6.91 36.16 -1.60
N PRO A 376 7.97 36.45 -2.38
CA PRO A 376 8.52 37.80 -2.49
C PRO A 376 7.50 38.79 -3.07
N GLU A 377 7.60 40.07 -2.69
CA GLU A 377 6.73 41.11 -3.22
C GLU A 377 6.92 41.27 -4.73
N GLY A 378 5.82 41.19 -5.50
CA GLY A 378 5.83 41.35 -6.95
C GLY A 378 6.14 40.06 -7.74
N GLU A 379 6.39 38.93 -7.08
CA GLU A 379 6.55 37.64 -7.72
C GLU A 379 5.26 36.81 -7.67
N ASP A 380 5.00 36.06 -8.75
CA ASP A 380 3.92 35.09 -8.80
C ASP A 380 4.36 33.74 -8.21
N SER A 381 3.39 33.03 -7.63
CA SER A 381 3.64 31.69 -7.11
C SER A 381 4.12 30.73 -8.21
N SER A 382 5.21 30.02 -7.96
CA SER A 382 5.70 28.92 -8.81
C SER A 382 4.85 27.63 -8.69
N TYR A 383 3.94 27.58 -7.72
CA TYR A 383 3.04 26.46 -7.50
C TYR A 383 1.69 26.68 -8.19
N GLU A 384 1.16 25.60 -8.77
CA GLU A 384 -0.18 25.57 -9.36
C GLU A 384 -1.26 25.80 -8.29
N LYS A 385 -2.35 26.45 -8.69
CA LYS A 385 -3.47 26.77 -7.80
C LYS A 385 -4.07 25.52 -7.15
N GLU A 386 -4.21 24.44 -7.92
CA GLU A 386 -4.77 23.16 -7.49
C GLU A 386 -3.94 22.55 -6.36
N PHE A 387 -2.61 22.61 -6.46
CA PHE A 387 -1.70 22.16 -5.41
C PHE A 387 -1.84 22.99 -4.13
N LEU A 388 -1.85 24.32 -4.25
CA LEU A 388 -1.96 25.21 -3.09
C LEU A 388 -3.29 25.05 -2.37
N LEU A 389 -4.37 24.89 -3.13
CA LEU A 389 -5.70 24.64 -2.58
C LEU A 389 -5.74 23.30 -1.86
N GLU A 390 -5.28 22.21 -2.50
CA GLU A 390 -5.26 20.89 -1.88
C GLU A 390 -4.39 20.85 -0.62
N LEU A 391 -3.25 21.54 -0.63
CA LEU A 391 -2.36 21.66 0.53
C LEU A 391 -3.07 22.28 1.75
N LEU A 392 -3.83 23.37 1.54
CA LEU A 392 -4.58 24.01 2.61
C LEU A 392 -5.80 23.18 3.02
N VAL A 393 -6.52 22.60 2.07
CA VAL A 393 -7.74 21.82 2.34
C VAL A 393 -7.40 20.52 3.08
N SER A 394 -6.52 19.68 2.53
CA SER A 394 -6.19 18.36 3.12
C SER A 394 -5.58 18.46 4.52
N ARG A 395 -4.88 19.55 4.83
CA ARG A 395 -4.28 19.77 6.16
C ARG A 395 -5.32 20.11 7.24
N HIS A 396 -6.40 20.78 6.85
CA HIS A 396 -7.39 21.38 7.75
C HIS A 396 -8.76 20.71 7.67
N GLU A 397 -9.00 19.81 6.72
CA GLU A 397 -10.27 19.09 6.63
C GLU A 397 -10.47 18.18 7.84
N ARG A 398 -11.72 18.10 8.31
CA ARG A 398 -12.12 17.19 9.38
C ARG A 398 -11.86 15.75 8.95
N ARG A 399 -11.17 15.01 9.80
CA ARG A 399 -10.87 13.59 9.61
C ARG A 399 -11.80 12.73 10.47
N ILE A 400 -12.21 11.59 9.94
CA ILE A 400 -12.82 10.52 10.73
C ILE A 400 -11.72 9.79 11.50
N SER A 401 -12.04 9.26 12.69
CA SER A 401 -11.06 8.49 13.46
C SER A 401 -10.79 7.13 12.83
N GLN A 402 -9.64 6.53 13.17
CA GLN A 402 -9.27 5.19 12.71
C GLN A 402 -10.34 4.14 13.10
N ILE A 403 -10.93 4.28 14.28
CA ILE A 403 -12.01 3.41 14.77
C ILE A 403 -13.27 3.59 13.91
N GLN A 404 -13.67 4.83 13.60
CA GLN A 404 -14.83 5.07 12.74
C GLN A 404 -14.61 4.51 11.34
N GLN A 405 -13.40 4.66 10.79
CA GLN A 405 -13.04 4.09 9.50
C GLN A 405 -13.13 2.55 9.51
N LEU A 406 -12.60 1.89 10.56
CA LEU A 406 -12.72 0.44 10.73
C LEU A 406 -14.17 -0.01 10.86
N ASN A 407 -14.97 0.68 11.68
CA ASN A 407 -16.39 0.38 11.85
C ASN A 407 -17.19 0.57 10.54
N GLN A 408 -16.68 1.37 9.60
CA GLN A 408 -17.20 1.55 8.24
C GLN A 408 -16.68 0.53 7.23
N MET A 409 -15.85 -0.44 7.59
CA MET A 409 -15.43 -1.49 6.65
C MET A 409 -16.47 -2.62 6.55
N PRO A 410 -16.87 -3.08 5.35
CA PRO A 410 -17.61 -4.34 5.21
C PRO A 410 -16.73 -5.52 5.61
N LEU A 411 -17.35 -6.55 6.21
CA LEU A 411 -16.63 -7.77 6.59
C LEU A 411 -16.39 -8.70 5.40
N TYR A 412 -17.34 -8.75 4.46
CA TYR A 412 -17.25 -9.64 3.30
C TYR A 412 -16.64 -8.93 2.09
N PRO A 413 -15.84 -9.63 1.28
CA PRO A 413 -15.28 -9.07 0.06
C PRO A 413 -16.36 -8.96 -1.03
N THR A 414 -16.15 -8.03 -1.95
CA THR A 414 -17.01 -7.80 -3.12
C THR A 414 -16.23 -8.09 -4.41
N GLU A 415 -16.91 -8.08 -5.56
CA GLU A 415 -16.29 -8.25 -6.87
C GLU A 415 -15.13 -7.29 -7.14
N LYS A 416 -15.12 -6.12 -6.50
CA LYS A 416 -14.07 -5.11 -6.62
C LYS A 416 -12.77 -5.50 -5.90
N ILE A 417 -12.84 -6.43 -4.95
CA ILE A 417 -11.71 -6.86 -4.11
C ILE A 417 -11.26 -8.26 -4.51
N ILE A 418 -12.20 -9.19 -4.75
CA ILE A 418 -11.92 -10.63 -4.93
C ILE A 418 -10.92 -10.89 -6.07
N TRP A 419 -11.01 -10.14 -7.17
CA TRP A 419 -10.12 -10.29 -8.33
C TRP A 419 -9.06 -9.19 -8.46
N ASP A 420 -8.87 -8.37 -7.42
CA ASP A 420 -7.82 -7.35 -7.40
C ASP A 420 -6.50 -7.98 -6.91
N GLU A 421 -5.62 -8.33 -7.85
CA GLU A 421 -4.37 -9.05 -7.58
C GLU A 421 -3.32 -8.24 -6.81
N ASN A 422 -3.51 -6.92 -6.68
CA ASN A 422 -2.63 -6.06 -5.88
C ASN A 422 -2.81 -6.26 -4.38
N ILE A 423 -3.99 -6.71 -3.96
CA ILE A 423 -4.39 -6.92 -2.56
C ILE A 423 -4.81 -8.36 -2.27
N VAL A 424 -5.23 -9.12 -3.29
CA VAL A 424 -5.53 -10.55 -3.23
C VAL A 424 -4.65 -11.26 -4.28
N PRO A 425 -3.34 -11.39 -4.01
CA PRO A 425 -2.41 -11.99 -4.95
C PRO A 425 -2.76 -13.46 -5.21
N THR A 426 -2.42 -13.95 -6.40
CA THR A 426 -2.53 -15.38 -6.71
C THR A 426 -1.33 -16.16 -6.19
N GLU A 427 -1.44 -17.50 -6.11
CA GLU A 427 -0.29 -18.39 -5.85
C GLU A 427 0.89 -18.23 -6.85
N TYR A 428 0.68 -17.54 -7.96
CA TYR A 428 1.71 -17.29 -8.98
C TYR A 428 2.48 -15.97 -8.76
N TYR A 429 2.17 -15.23 -7.70
CA TYR A 429 2.89 -14.02 -7.36
C TYR A 429 4.40 -14.30 -7.21
N SER A 430 5.22 -13.63 -8.03
CA SER A 430 6.66 -13.89 -8.12
C SER A 430 7.48 -13.22 -7.02
N GLY A 431 6.93 -12.19 -6.37
CA GLY A 431 7.67 -11.30 -5.46
C GLY A 431 8.45 -10.18 -6.16
N GLU A 432 8.37 -10.04 -7.48
CA GLU A 432 9.07 -8.98 -8.23
C GLU A 432 8.41 -7.60 -8.04
N GLY A 433 7.08 -7.54 -8.08
CA GLY A 433 6.30 -6.35 -7.75
C GLY A 433 6.14 -6.15 -6.24
N CYS A 434 5.58 -5.02 -5.82
CA CYS A 434 5.07 -4.88 -4.45
C CYS A 434 3.56 -5.13 -4.44
N LEU A 435 2.99 -5.28 -3.24
CA LEU A 435 1.56 -5.45 -3.01
C LEU A 435 1.09 -4.39 -2.02
N ALA A 436 -0.17 -3.98 -2.13
CA ALA A 436 -0.79 -3.07 -1.18
C ALA A 436 -1.25 -3.83 0.08
N LEU A 437 -0.30 -4.49 0.75
CA LEU A 437 -0.53 -5.35 1.90
C LEU A 437 0.24 -4.85 3.14
N PRO A 438 -0.35 -4.95 4.34
CA PRO A 438 0.40 -4.71 5.57
C PRO A 438 1.54 -5.72 5.74
N LYS A 439 2.71 -5.25 6.19
CA LYS A 439 3.84 -6.12 6.56
C LYS A 439 3.79 -6.44 8.07
N LEU A 440 4.04 -7.70 8.42
CA LEU A 440 4.26 -8.13 9.80
C LEU A 440 5.77 -8.20 10.05
N ASN A 441 6.25 -7.42 11.01
CA ASN A 441 7.65 -7.42 11.44
C ASN A 441 7.69 -7.36 12.99
N LEU A 442 8.83 -7.02 13.57
CA LEU A 442 9.07 -7.01 15.01
C LEU A 442 8.27 -5.97 15.79
N GLN A 443 7.90 -4.85 15.16
CA GLN A 443 7.29 -3.70 15.83
C GLN A 443 6.03 -3.21 15.11
N PHE A 444 5.14 -2.63 15.90
CA PHE A 444 3.91 -1.97 15.47
C PHE A 444 3.81 -0.63 16.20
N LEU A 445 3.15 0.36 15.60
CA LEU A 445 3.05 1.70 16.19
C LEU A 445 2.24 1.70 17.49
N THR A 446 1.10 1.00 17.48
CA THR A 446 0.16 0.89 18.61
C THR A 446 -0.54 -0.47 18.57
N LEU A 447 -1.34 -0.77 19.60
CA LEU A 447 -2.22 -1.95 19.58
C LEU A 447 -3.21 -1.92 18.41
N HIS A 448 -3.74 -0.73 18.08
CA HIS A 448 -4.66 -0.57 16.95
C HIS A 448 -3.98 -0.94 15.62
N ASP A 449 -2.75 -0.47 15.41
CA ASP A 449 -1.94 -0.84 14.23
C ASP A 449 -1.78 -2.37 14.13
N TYR A 450 -1.29 -2.99 15.20
CA TYR A 450 -1.12 -4.45 15.26
C TYR A 450 -2.40 -5.20 14.89
N LEU A 451 -3.52 -4.87 15.53
CA LEU A 451 -4.81 -5.53 15.28
C LEU A 451 -5.30 -5.29 13.86
N LEU A 452 -5.14 -4.07 13.34
CA LEU A 452 -5.59 -3.70 11.99
C LEU A 452 -4.79 -4.42 10.90
N ARG A 453 -3.46 -4.56 11.06
CA ARG A 453 -2.63 -5.33 10.11
C ARG A 453 -3.07 -6.79 10.06
N ASN A 454 -3.25 -7.42 11.22
CA ASN A 454 -3.70 -8.81 11.31
C ASN A 454 -5.12 -8.98 10.74
N PHE A 455 -6.04 -8.06 11.08
CA PHE A 455 -7.40 -8.06 10.54
C PHE A 455 -7.41 -7.99 9.00
N ASN A 456 -6.63 -7.06 8.42
CA ASN A 456 -6.57 -6.90 6.97
C ASN A 456 -5.92 -8.10 6.28
N LEU A 457 -4.82 -8.62 6.81
CA LEU A 457 -4.16 -9.80 6.24
C LEU A 457 -5.07 -11.03 6.28
N PHE A 458 -5.72 -11.30 7.41
CA PHE A 458 -6.67 -12.40 7.53
C PHE A 458 -7.86 -12.24 6.57
N ARG A 459 -8.40 -11.02 6.45
CA ARG A 459 -9.50 -10.73 5.52
C ARG A 459 -9.11 -10.93 4.06
N LEU A 460 -7.90 -10.55 3.67
CA LEU A 460 -7.44 -10.64 2.28
C LEU A 460 -6.99 -12.05 1.91
N GLU A 461 -6.38 -12.78 2.85
CA GLU A 461 -6.01 -14.19 2.67
C GLU A 461 -7.24 -15.08 2.52
N SER A 462 -8.24 -14.95 3.42
CA SER A 462 -9.53 -15.65 3.26
C SER A 462 -10.28 -15.26 1.98
N THR A 463 -10.08 -14.04 1.48
CA THR A 463 -10.66 -13.61 0.19
C THR A 463 -10.08 -14.41 -0.98
N TYR A 464 -8.82 -14.87 -0.91
CA TYR A 464 -8.23 -15.72 -1.94
C TYR A 464 -8.92 -17.10 -2.00
N GLU A 465 -9.21 -17.70 -0.86
CA GLU A 465 -9.97 -18.95 -0.80
C GLU A 465 -11.38 -18.78 -1.38
N ILE A 466 -12.07 -17.69 -1.00
CA ILE A 466 -13.38 -17.33 -1.55
C ILE A 466 -13.33 -17.17 -3.07
N ARG A 467 -12.26 -16.57 -3.62
CA ARG A 467 -12.06 -16.48 -5.08
C ARG A 467 -12.05 -17.87 -5.71
N GLN A 468 -11.25 -18.79 -5.18
CA GLN A 468 -11.13 -20.15 -5.71
C GLN A 468 -12.48 -20.90 -5.67
N ASP A 469 -13.21 -20.80 -4.57
CA ASP A 469 -14.52 -21.44 -4.41
C ASP A 469 -15.57 -20.88 -5.38
N ILE A 470 -15.60 -19.56 -5.58
CA ILE A 470 -16.48 -18.92 -6.55
C ILE A 470 -16.10 -19.33 -7.98
N GLU A 471 -14.80 -19.31 -8.32
CA GLU A 471 -14.33 -19.66 -9.66
C GLU A 471 -14.66 -21.12 -10.00
N ASP A 472 -14.47 -22.07 -9.08
CA ASP A 472 -14.78 -23.49 -9.32
C ASP A 472 -16.28 -23.76 -9.40
N SER A 473 -17.05 -23.27 -8.43
CA SER A 473 -18.50 -23.55 -8.32
C SER A 473 -19.28 -22.95 -9.49
N VAL A 474 -19.08 -21.66 -9.80
CA VAL A 474 -19.81 -20.97 -10.87
C VAL A 474 -19.40 -21.50 -12.25
N SER A 475 -18.11 -21.82 -12.45
CA SER A 475 -17.66 -22.44 -13.71
C SER A 475 -18.34 -23.79 -13.97
N ARG A 476 -18.60 -24.59 -12.93
CA ARG A 476 -19.31 -25.88 -13.06
C ARG A 476 -20.78 -25.71 -13.42
N MET A 477 -21.42 -24.63 -12.95
CA MET A 477 -22.80 -24.30 -13.30
C MET A 477 -22.98 -23.92 -14.77
N LYS A 478 -21.90 -23.49 -15.45
CA LYS A 478 -21.89 -23.12 -16.88
C LYS A 478 -23.00 -22.11 -17.25
N PRO A 479 -22.93 -20.86 -16.78
CA PRO A 479 -23.91 -19.84 -17.10
C PRO A 479 -23.79 -19.40 -18.56
N TRP A 480 -24.85 -19.61 -19.35
CA TRP A 480 -24.94 -19.19 -20.74
C TRP A 480 -26.08 -18.22 -20.96
N LEU A 481 -25.98 -17.45 -22.04
CA LEU A 481 -27.04 -16.56 -22.50
C LEU A 481 -28.20 -17.38 -23.10
N SER A 482 -29.40 -17.15 -22.58
CA SER A 482 -30.66 -17.67 -23.11
C SER A 482 -31.18 -16.84 -24.30
N GLU A 483 -32.16 -17.37 -25.02
CA GLU A 483 -32.75 -16.72 -26.21
C GLU A 483 -33.38 -15.35 -25.91
N TYR A 484 -33.88 -15.13 -24.69
CA TYR A 484 -34.54 -13.89 -24.26
C TYR A 484 -33.65 -12.98 -23.41
N GLY A 485 -32.33 -13.21 -23.41
CA GLY A 485 -31.38 -12.36 -22.67
C GLY A 485 -31.23 -12.69 -21.17
N GLY A 486 -31.92 -13.73 -20.67
CA GLY A 486 -31.70 -14.30 -19.33
C GLY A 486 -30.51 -15.26 -19.26
N VAL A 487 -30.22 -15.78 -18.06
CA VAL A 487 -29.21 -16.82 -17.84
C VAL A 487 -29.83 -18.21 -17.89
N VAL A 488 -29.14 -19.15 -18.53
CA VAL A 488 -29.41 -20.60 -18.44
C VAL A 488 -28.16 -21.31 -17.92
N PHE A 489 -28.31 -22.14 -16.89
CA PHE A 489 -27.21 -22.91 -16.34
C PHE A 489 -27.14 -24.29 -17.02
N GLY A 490 -26.07 -24.53 -17.76
CA GLY A 490 -25.85 -25.80 -18.49
C GLY A 490 -25.21 -26.90 -17.65
N GLY A 491 -24.89 -26.63 -16.38
CA GLY A 491 -24.29 -27.56 -15.45
C GLY A 491 -24.83 -27.38 -14.02
N TRP A 492 -24.26 -28.13 -13.09
CA TRP A 492 -24.62 -28.11 -11.68
C TRP A 492 -23.35 -28.06 -10.82
N ALA A 493 -23.48 -27.52 -9.63
CA ALA A 493 -22.42 -27.48 -8.63
C ALA A 493 -22.96 -27.98 -7.29
N ARG A 494 -22.11 -28.66 -6.51
CA ARG A 494 -22.46 -29.09 -5.15
C ARG A 494 -22.62 -27.89 -4.20
N MET A 495 -21.71 -26.92 -4.31
CA MET A 495 -21.59 -25.75 -3.41
C MET A 495 -22.26 -24.48 -3.94
N ALA A 496 -23.01 -24.54 -5.06
CA ALA A 496 -23.73 -23.38 -5.57
C ALA A 496 -25.07 -23.80 -6.20
N GLN A 497 -26.14 -23.05 -5.91
CA GLN A 497 -27.48 -23.27 -6.42
C GLN A 497 -28.05 -22.01 -7.09
N PRO A 498 -28.85 -22.14 -8.17
CA PRO A 498 -29.59 -21.02 -8.73
C PRO A 498 -30.59 -20.46 -7.71
N ILE A 499 -30.55 -19.15 -7.51
CA ILE A 499 -31.54 -18.45 -6.68
C ILE A 499 -32.85 -18.35 -7.47
N VAL A 500 -33.93 -18.84 -6.88
CA VAL A 500 -35.29 -18.76 -7.43
C VAL A 500 -35.92 -17.41 -7.10
N SER A 501 -35.77 -16.97 -5.85
CA SER A 501 -36.28 -15.70 -5.38
C SER A 501 -35.34 -15.09 -4.33
N PHE A 502 -35.23 -13.77 -4.33
CA PHE A 502 -34.46 -13.02 -3.34
C PHE A 502 -35.22 -11.74 -2.99
N THR A 503 -35.54 -11.55 -1.71
CA THR A 503 -36.28 -10.38 -1.24
C THR A 503 -35.69 -9.85 0.06
N VAL A 504 -35.38 -8.55 0.12
CA VAL A 504 -35.00 -7.90 1.38
C VAL A 504 -36.27 -7.68 2.21
N VAL A 505 -36.31 -8.28 3.40
CA VAL A 505 -37.52 -8.31 4.26
C VAL A 505 -37.45 -7.33 5.43
N GLU A 506 -36.25 -6.95 5.88
CA GLU A 506 -36.08 -5.96 6.94
C GLU A 506 -34.88 -5.06 6.66
N VAL A 507 -35.08 -3.76 6.86
CA VAL A 507 -34.02 -2.75 6.99
C VAL A 507 -34.27 -1.99 8.29
N ALA A 508 -33.50 -2.31 9.32
CA ALA A 508 -33.64 -1.68 10.62
C ALA A 508 -33.07 -0.25 10.61
N LYS A 509 -33.52 0.59 11.54
CA LYS A 509 -32.98 1.95 11.69
C LYS A 509 -31.51 1.89 12.14
N PRO A 510 -30.66 2.85 11.72
CA PRO A 510 -29.32 3.02 12.26
C PRO A 510 -29.33 3.28 13.77
N ASN A 511 -28.25 2.91 14.47
CA ASN A 511 -28.00 3.40 15.82
C ASN A 511 -27.67 4.90 15.79
N ILE A 512 -27.81 5.56 16.94
CA ILE A 512 -27.43 6.98 17.07
C ILE A 512 -25.94 7.15 16.78
N GLY A 513 -25.62 8.01 15.81
CA GLY A 513 -24.25 8.31 15.39
C GLY A 513 -23.71 7.44 14.25
N GLU A 514 -24.39 6.33 13.93
CA GLU A 514 -24.05 5.47 12.79
C GLU A 514 -24.84 5.90 11.55
N ASN A 515 -24.23 5.78 10.37
CA ASN A 515 -24.86 6.08 9.09
C ASN A 515 -25.25 4.81 8.31
N TRP A 516 -25.18 3.64 8.93
CA TRP A 516 -25.61 2.35 8.36
C TRP A 516 -26.75 1.73 9.19
N PRO A 517 -27.64 0.94 8.57
CA PRO A 517 -28.72 0.29 9.32
C PRO A 517 -28.16 -0.68 10.37
N MET A 518 -28.83 -0.83 11.51
CA MET A 518 -28.40 -1.78 12.55
C MET A 518 -28.46 -3.23 12.06
N ARG A 519 -29.39 -3.54 11.14
CA ARG A 519 -29.61 -4.88 10.61
C ARG A 519 -30.29 -4.82 9.24
N VAL A 520 -29.88 -5.71 8.35
CA VAL A 520 -30.56 -6.00 7.09
C VAL A 520 -30.78 -7.51 6.98
N ARG A 521 -32.02 -7.92 6.68
CA ARG A 521 -32.38 -9.33 6.48
C ARG A 521 -33.03 -9.54 5.13
N ALA A 522 -32.79 -10.70 4.54
CA ALA A 522 -33.34 -11.10 3.26
C ALA A 522 -33.73 -12.58 3.26
N ASP A 523 -34.76 -12.89 2.48
CA ASP A 523 -35.22 -14.25 2.23
C ASP A 523 -34.65 -14.67 0.88
N VAL A 524 -33.98 -15.82 0.86
CA VAL A 524 -33.52 -16.46 -0.38
C VAL A 524 -34.21 -17.81 -0.54
N THR A 525 -34.76 -18.04 -1.73
CA THR A 525 -35.37 -19.33 -2.09
C THR A 525 -34.50 -20.02 -3.11
N ILE A 526 -34.19 -21.29 -2.86
CA ILE A 526 -33.52 -22.17 -3.81
C ILE A 526 -34.40 -23.39 -4.08
N ASN A 527 -34.19 -24.03 -5.23
CA ASN A 527 -34.88 -25.28 -5.55
C ASN A 527 -33.89 -26.44 -5.48
N LEU A 528 -34.01 -27.30 -4.46
CA LEU A 528 -33.15 -28.47 -4.26
C LEU A 528 -33.61 -29.66 -5.10
N ASN A 529 -33.74 -29.46 -6.41
CA ASN A 529 -33.92 -30.54 -7.38
C ASN A 529 -32.56 -31.22 -7.69
N VAL A 530 -31.96 -31.78 -6.65
CA VAL A 530 -30.61 -32.37 -6.65
C VAL A 530 -30.65 -33.76 -6.01
N ARG A 531 -29.51 -34.46 -6.00
CA ARG A 531 -29.38 -35.75 -5.30
C ARG A 531 -29.58 -35.58 -3.80
N ASP A 532 -30.16 -36.58 -3.14
CA ASP A 532 -30.49 -36.55 -1.70
C ASP A 532 -29.29 -36.16 -0.84
N ASN A 533 -28.10 -36.67 -1.14
CA ASN A 533 -26.89 -36.31 -0.39
C ASN A 533 -26.52 -34.82 -0.49
N ILE A 534 -26.79 -34.17 -1.63
CA ILE A 534 -26.56 -32.72 -1.80
C ILE A 534 -27.69 -31.95 -1.12
N LYS A 535 -28.92 -32.47 -1.20
CA LYS A 535 -30.07 -31.90 -0.49
C LYS A 535 -29.82 -31.84 1.02
N ASP A 536 -29.39 -32.95 1.61
CA ASP A 536 -29.05 -33.09 3.03
C ASP A 536 -27.96 -32.10 3.47
N GLU A 537 -27.00 -31.78 2.58
CA GLU A 537 -25.94 -30.81 2.85
C GLU A 537 -26.45 -29.37 2.86
N TRP A 538 -27.35 -29.01 1.94
CA TRP A 538 -27.96 -27.67 1.91
C TRP A 538 -28.97 -27.47 3.06
N GLU A 539 -29.77 -28.48 3.39
CA GLU A 539 -30.57 -28.54 4.65
C GLU A 539 -29.68 -28.64 5.91
N GLY A 540 -28.40 -28.93 5.68
CA GLY A 540 -27.31 -28.97 6.64
C GLY A 540 -26.83 -27.58 7.09
N LEU A 541 -27.20 -26.50 6.39
CA LEU A 541 -26.84 -25.14 6.79
C LEU A 541 -27.38 -24.77 8.17
N ARG A 542 -26.55 -24.08 8.95
CA ARG A 542 -26.81 -23.67 10.34
C ARG A 542 -26.69 -22.17 10.48
N LYS A 543 -27.15 -21.69 11.63
CA LYS A 543 -26.98 -20.30 12.02
C LYS A 543 -25.49 -19.96 12.05
N HIS A 544 -25.14 -18.77 11.57
CA HIS A 544 -23.77 -18.26 11.43
C HIS A 544 -22.95 -18.85 10.27
N ASP A 545 -23.50 -19.79 9.49
CA ASP A 545 -22.86 -20.21 8.25
C ASP A 545 -22.82 -19.05 7.25
N VAL A 546 -21.71 -18.89 6.55
CA VAL A 546 -21.53 -17.83 5.57
C VAL A 546 -21.84 -18.35 4.17
N CYS A 547 -22.64 -17.59 3.42
CA CYS A 547 -22.95 -17.83 2.02
C CYS A 547 -22.59 -16.60 1.18
N PHE A 548 -22.41 -16.79 -0.13
CA PHE A 548 -22.18 -15.71 -1.08
C PHE A 548 -23.30 -15.65 -2.11
N LEU A 549 -23.91 -14.47 -2.23
CA LEU A 549 -24.90 -14.12 -3.24
C LEU A 549 -24.17 -13.59 -4.47
N ILE A 550 -24.33 -14.27 -5.59
CA ILE A 550 -23.57 -14.03 -6.82
C ILE A 550 -24.52 -13.65 -7.95
N THR A 551 -24.20 -12.58 -8.67
CA THR A 551 -24.91 -12.16 -9.88
C THR A 551 -24.06 -12.39 -11.11
N VAL A 552 -24.55 -13.21 -12.04
CA VAL A 552 -23.94 -13.41 -13.36
C VAL A 552 -24.89 -12.93 -14.46
N ARG A 553 -24.33 -12.27 -15.47
CA ARG A 553 -24.99 -11.84 -16.71
C ARG A 553 -24.17 -12.37 -17.87
N PRO A 554 -24.36 -13.65 -18.25
CA PRO A 554 -23.50 -14.30 -19.24
C PRO A 554 -23.65 -13.64 -20.61
N THR A 555 -22.53 -13.50 -21.30
CA THR A 555 -22.47 -12.99 -22.69
C THR A 555 -22.27 -14.11 -23.71
N GLN A 556 -21.88 -15.30 -23.24
CA GLN A 556 -21.54 -16.44 -24.09
C GLN A 556 -22.79 -17.24 -24.50
N PRO A 557 -22.93 -17.62 -25.78
CA PRO A 557 -24.03 -18.45 -26.26
C PRO A 557 -24.07 -19.83 -25.60
N TYR A 558 -25.25 -20.45 -25.62
CA TYR A 558 -25.46 -21.82 -25.15
C TYR A 558 -24.47 -22.81 -25.79
N GLY A 559 -23.90 -23.69 -24.97
CA GLY A 559 -22.95 -24.73 -25.41
C GLY A 559 -21.48 -24.28 -25.52
N THR A 560 -21.18 -22.98 -25.30
CA THR A 560 -19.81 -22.47 -25.32
C THR A 560 -18.97 -23.12 -24.22
N LYS A 561 -17.75 -23.57 -24.57
CA LYS A 561 -16.82 -24.16 -23.61
C LYS A 561 -16.08 -23.05 -22.85
N PHE A 562 -16.06 -23.16 -21.52
CA PHE A 562 -15.30 -22.28 -20.65
C PHE A 562 -13.86 -22.76 -20.49
N ASP A 563 -12.90 -21.86 -20.63
CA ASP A 563 -11.48 -22.11 -20.36
C ASP A 563 -11.11 -21.50 -19.01
N ARG A 564 -10.53 -22.31 -18.11
CA ARG A 564 -10.06 -21.83 -16.80
C ARG A 564 -8.83 -20.93 -16.89
N ARG A 565 -8.20 -20.83 -18.06
CA ARG A 565 -7.01 -19.99 -18.30
C ARG A 565 -7.37 -18.57 -18.73
N GLN A 566 -8.61 -18.32 -19.12
CA GLN A 566 -9.10 -17.00 -19.51
C GLN A 566 -9.62 -16.25 -18.27
N PRO A 567 -9.68 -14.91 -18.31
CA PRO A 567 -10.22 -14.11 -17.21
C PRO A 567 -11.64 -14.56 -16.83
N PHE A 568 -11.79 -15.07 -15.60
CA PHE A 568 -13.04 -15.63 -15.11
C PHE A 568 -14.21 -14.64 -15.18
N VAL A 569 -13.99 -13.40 -14.72
CA VAL A 569 -15.03 -12.36 -14.60
C VAL A 569 -15.66 -12.05 -15.96
N GLU A 570 -14.84 -11.80 -16.97
CA GLU A 570 -15.30 -11.49 -18.34
C GLU A 570 -15.96 -12.70 -19.01
N GLN A 571 -15.37 -13.88 -18.83
CA GLN A 571 -15.83 -15.11 -19.47
C GLN A 571 -17.23 -15.53 -18.97
N ILE A 572 -17.46 -15.41 -17.66
CA ILE A 572 -18.72 -15.81 -17.00
C ILE A 572 -19.75 -14.67 -16.98
N GLY A 573 -19.30 -13.42 -17.15
CA GLY A 573 -20.13 -12.23 -16.99
C GLY A 573 -20.49 -12.00 -15.51
N LEU A 574 -19.55 -12.19 -14.60
CA LEU A 574 -19.75 -11.93 -13.17
C LEU A 574 -19.90 -10.42 -12.94
N VAL A 575 -20.99 -10.01 -12.28
CA VAL A 575 -21.32 -8.61 -12.02
C VAL A 575 -21.20 -8.24 -10.54
N TYR A 576 -21.75 -9.05 -9.63
CA TYR A 576 -21.76 -8.74 -8.20
C TYR A 576 -21.49 -9.97 -7.33
N VAL A 577 -20.77 -9.75 -6.24
CA VAL A 577 -20.60 -10.73 -5.15
C VAL A 577 -20.91 -10.06 -3.82
N ARG A 578 -21.82 -10.65 -3.03
CA ARG A 578 -22.21 -10.14 -1.71
C ARG A 578 -22.21 -11.28 -0.70
N GLY A 579 -21.41 -11.20 0.35
CA GLY A 579 -21.46 -12.16 1.45
C GLY A 579 -22.68 -11.95 2.34
N CYS A 580 -23.12 -13.03 2.99
CA CYS A 580 -24.24 -13.04 3.90
C CYS A 580 -24.14 -14.17 4.92
N GLU A 581 -24.82 -14.04 6.05
CA GLU A 581 -24.79 -14.99 7.16
C GLU A 581 -26.17 -15.64 7.33
N ILE A 582 -26.22 -16.97 7.43
CA ILE A 582 -27.48 -17.70 7.61
C ILE A 582 -28.02 -17.42 9.01
N GLN A 583 -29.27 -16.97 9.09
CA GLN A 583 -30.01 -16.88 10.35
C GLN A 583 -30.70 -18.22 10.66
N GLY A 584 -31.23 -18.89 9.64
CA GLY A 584 -31.82 -20.22 9.72
C GLY A 584 -32.70 -20.54 8.52
N MET A 585 -33.20 -21.76 8.43
CA MET A 585 -34.17 -22.16 7.39
C MET A 585 -35.60 -21.85 7.87
N LEU A 586 -36.52 -21.51 6.98
CA LEU A 586 -37.93 -21.35 7.35
C LEU A 586 -38.69 -22.66 7.25
N ASP A 587 -39.66 -22.81 8.14
CA ASP A 587 -40.74 -23.77 7.98
C ASP A 587 -41.82 -23.27 7.01
N GLU A 588 -42.78 -24.15 6.69
CA GLU A 588 -43.96 -23.83 5.86
C GLU A 588 -44.83 -22.69 6.43
N LYS A 589 -44.62 -22.30 7.70
CA LYS A 589 -45.34 -21.22 8.37
C LYS A 589 -44.53 -19.91 8.38
N GLY A 590 -43.40 -19.86 7.68
CA GLY A 590 -42.53 -18.69 7.59
C GLY A 590 -41.78 -18.37 8.89
N ARG A 591 -41.60 -19.36 9.78
CA ARG A 591 -40.86 -19.22 11.04
C ARG A 591 -39.47 -19.81 10.89
N VAL A 592 -38.47 -19.14 11.45
CA VAL A 592 -37.09 -19.64 11.47
C VAL A 592 -37.02 -20.89 12.35
N ILE A 593 -36.50 -21.98 11.78
CA ILE A 593 -36.27 -23.25 12.48
C ILE A 593 -35.07 -23.05 13.42
N GLU A 594 -35.31 -23.11 14.73
CA GLU A 594 -34.26 -23.14 15.74
C GLU A 594 -33.69 -24.56 15.90
N GLU A 595 -32.41 -24.67 16.31
CA GLU A 595 -31.59 -25.90 16.26
C GLU A 595 -32.19 -27.13 16.98
N ASP A 596 -33.17 -26.96 17.87
CA ASP A 596 -33.72 -28.02 18.72
C ASP A 596 -34.91 -28.81 18.14
N LEU A 597 -35.39 -28.50 16.93
CA LEU A 597 -36.59 -29.13 16.35
C LEU A 597 -36.41 -29.55 14.88
N LYS A 598 -35.50 -30.49 14.61
CA LYS A 598 -35.47 -31.19 13.31
C LYS A 598 -36.47 -32.36 13.30
N GLY A 599 -37.70 -32.07 12.89
CA GLY A 599 -38.73 -33.07 12.62
C GLY A 599 -39.66 -32.61 11.50
N ILE A 600 -39.33 -33.03 10.28
CA ILE A 600 -40.18 -33.13 9.08
C ILE A 600 -40.74 -31.78 8.55
N ALA A 601 -40.23 -31.35 7.39
CA ALA A 601 -40.98 -30.54 6.43
C ALA A 601 -40.52 -30.90 5.01
N GLU A 602 -41.45 -31.23 4.13
CA GLU A 602 -41.21 -31.53 2.71
C GLU A 602 -41.78 -30.41 1.83
N HIS A 603 -40.99 -30.07 0.80
CA HIS A 603 -41.28 -29.26 -0.38
C HIS A 603 -41.27 -27.72 -0.24
N THR A 604 -40.29 -27.14 -0.97
CA THR A 604 -39.96 -25.71 -1.12
C THR A 604 -39.33 -25.10 0.13
N GLU A 605 -38.00 -24.93 0.10
CA GLU A 605 -37.21 -24.52 1.25
C GLU A 605 -36.78 -23.06 1.11
N TYR A 606 -37.07 -22.27 2.14
CA TYR A 606 -36.72 -20.87 2.23
C TYR A 606 -35.57 -20.73 3.22
N PHE A 607 -34.51 -20.04 2.84
CA PHE A 607 -33.40 -19.72 3.75
C PHE A 607 -33.52 -18.26 4.19
N TRP A 608 -33.51 -18.04 5.50
CA TRP A 608 -33.40 -16.71 6.10
C TRP A 608 -31.95 -16.33 6.26
N ILE A 609 -31.62 -15.20 5.65
CA ILE A 609 -30.26 -14.72 5.58
C ILE A 609 -30.18 -13.34 6.23
N GLN A 610 -29.29 -13.21 7.20
CA GLN A 610 -28.82 -11.92 7.67
C GLN A 610 -27.69 -11.46 6.76
N THR A 611 -27.97 -10.50 5.88
CA THR A 611 -26.93 -9.89 5.07
C THR A 611 -26.13 -8.94 5.95
N SER A 612 -24.87 -9.27 6.23
CA SER A 612 -23.92 -8.27 6.73
C SER A 612 -23.78 -7.19 5.67
N ILE A 613 -24.09 -5.97 6.07
CA ILE A 613 -24.26 -4.83 5.16
C ILE A 613 -22.99 -4.65 4.33
N ASN A 614 -23.10 -4.94 3.03
CA ASN A 614 -22.13 -4.46 2.06
C ASN A 614 -22.43 -2.98 1.85
N LYS A 615 -21.58 -2.16 2.47
CA LYS A 615 -21.64 -0.70 2.41
C LYS A 615 -21.39 -0.30 0.96
N THR A 616 -22.44 0.20 0.30
CA THR A 616 -22.41 0.72 -1.08
C THR A 616 -21.61 2.01 -1.17
#